data_AF-A0A2N2XLU0-F1
#
_entry.id   AF-A0A2N2XLU0-F1
#
_cell.length_a   1.000
_cell.length_b   1.000
_cell.length_c   1.000
_cell.angle_alpha   90.00
_cell.angle_beta   90.00
_cell.angle_gamma   90.00
#
_symmetry.space_group_name_H-M   'P 1'
#
loop_
_entity.id
_entity.type
_entity.pdbx_description
1 polymer ?
#
loop_
_entity_poly.entity_id
_entity_poly.type
_entity_poly.pdbx_seq_one_letter_code
_entity_poly.pdbx_strand_id
1 'polypeptide(L)'
;MYISLNEGFYDIADMLLMSKADVNIPDIMGMSPLAWAAKNADMKMVKYLLEKGANVNSINSNSRSVLDVTNDFQIQELLKSKGAKTTMEMVKENQ
;
A
#
# COMPACT_ATOMS: atom_id res chain seq x y z
N MET A 1 -21.35 7.48 19.72
CA MET A 1 -22.34 7.10 18.69
C MET A 1 -21.55 6.43 17.58
N TYR A 2 -21.40 5.10 17.67
CA TYR A 2 -20.53 4.29 16.81
C TYR A 2 -21.45 3.44 15.94
N ILE A 3 -21.67 3.85 14.69
CA ILE A 3 -22.38 3.04 13.70
C ILE A 3 -21.74 3.29 12.33
N SER A 4 -20.98 2.26 11.92
CA SER A 4 -21.00 1.63 10.60
C SER A 4 -20.93 2.53 9.38
N LEU A 5 -19.87 2.41 8.58
CA LEU A 5 -19.94 2.25 7.11
C LEU A 5 -18.53 2.16 6.51
N ASN A 6 -18.24 0.98 5.95
CA ASN A 6 -17.09 0.61 5.12
C ASN A 6 -15.82 0.13 5.86
N GLU A 7 -15.73 -1.20 6.03
CA GLU A 7 -14.55 -1.93 6.53
C GLU A 7 -13.27 -1.79 5.67
N GLY A 8 -13.27 -0.99 4.60
CA GLY A 8 -12.06 -0.68 3.82
C GLY A 8 -11.51 0.73 4.02
N PHE A 9 -12.29 1.64 4.61
CA PHE A 9 -11.86 3.03 4.85
C PHE A 9 -11.33 3.24 6.26
N TYR A 10 -11.73 2.40 7.22
CA TYR A 10 -11.32 2.56 8.62
C TYR A 10 -9.82 2.34 8.80
N ASP A 11 -9.23 1.29 8.24
CA ASP A 11 -7.81 0.99 8.48
C ASP A 11 -6.88 2.09 7.98
N ILE A 12 -7.16 2.64 6.79
CA ILE A 12 -6.36 3.73 6.24
C ILE A 12 -6.63 5.03 7.02
N ALA A 13 -7.89 5.33 7.34
CA ALA A 13 -8.22 6.54 8.11
C ALA A 13 -7.64 6.51 9.53
N ASP A 14 -7.66 5.37 10.22
CA ASP A 14 -7.04 5.17 11.53
C ASP A 14 -5.51 5.25 11.44
N MET A 15 -4.90 4.69 10.40
CA MET A 15 -3.46 4.88 10.13
C MET A 15 -3.09 6.35 9.91
N LEU A 16 -3.97 7.17 9.32
CA LEU A 16 -3.74 8.61 9.18
C LEU A 16 -4.00 9.40 10.47
N LEU A 17 -5.02 9.02 11.22
CA LEU A 17 -5.34 9.60 12.53
C LEU A 17 -4.21 9.34 13.54
N MET A 18 -3.56 8.18 13.45
CA MET A 18 -2.26 7.95 14.05
C MET A 18 -1.19 8.69 13.25
N SER A 19 -1.09 10.01 13.40
CA SER A 19 -0.07 10.88 12.77
C SER A 19 1.41 10.51 13.12
N LYS A 20 1.61 9.43 13.88
CA LYS A 20 2.90 8.81 14.23
C LYS A 20 2.98 7.31 13.87
N ALA A 21 1.96 6.74 13.24
CA ALA A 21 2.02 5.37 12.76
C ALA A 21 3.05 5.27 11.65
N ASP A 22 3.94 4.30 11.78
CA ASP A 22 4.95 4.01 10.77
C ASP A 22 4.25 3.50 9.51
N VAL A 23 4.48 4.19 8.39
CA VAL A 23 3.82 3.95 7.08
C VAL A 23 4.22 2.63 6.44
N ASN A 24 5.10 1.87 7.08
CA ASN A 24 5.56 0.56 6.65
C ASN A 24 4.93 -0.59 7.45
N ILE A 25 4.15 -0.32 8.51
CA ILE A 25 3.54 -1.38 9.31
C ILE A 25 2.44 -2.05 8.49
N PRO A 26 2.57 -3.35 8.18
CA PRO A 26 1.52 -4.08 7.49
C PRO A 26 0.35 -4.36 8.44
N ASP A 27 -0.85 -4.49 7.87
CA ASP A 27 -2.04 -4.93 8.58
C ASP A 27 -2.00 -6.43 8.95
N ILE A 28 -3.09 -6.92 9.54
CA ILE A 28 -3.26 -8.34 9.91
C ILE A 28 -3.17 -9.31 8.72
N MET A 29 -3.37 -8.84 7.49
CA MET A 29 -3.26 -9.59 6.23
C MET A 29 -1.91 -9.38 5.54
N GLY A 30 -0.95 -8.71 6.20
CA GLY A 30 0.34 -8.37 5.63
C GLY A 30 0.29 -7.21 4.63
N MET A 31 -0.85 -6.56 4.41
CA MET A 31 -0.94 -5.44 3.47
C MET A 31 -0.36 -4.18 4.07
N SER A 32 0.60 -3.58 3.38
CA SER A 32 1.10 -2.26 3.74
C SER A 32 0.03 -1.18 3.50
N PRO A 33 0.12 -0.04 4.19
CA PRO A 33 -0.80 1.08 3.98
C PRO A 33 -0.80 1.54 2.51
N LEU A 34 0.36 1.44 1.86
CA LEU A 34 0.54 1.76 0.45
C LEU A 34 -0.18 0.77 -0.47
N ALA A 35 -0.14 -0.53 -0.15
CA ALA A 35 -0.88 -1.56 -0.89
C ALA A 35 -2.39 -1.29 -0.83
N TRP A 36 -2.89 -0.89 0.33
CA TRP A 36 -4.29 -0.48 0.51
C TRP A 36 -4.67 0.76 -0.29
N ALA A 37 -3.87 1.82 -0.20
CA ALA A 37 -4.07 3.05 -0.97
C ALA A 37 -4.10 2.77 -2.48
N ALA A 38 -3.19 1.91 -2.95
CA ALA A 38 -3.10 1.57 -4.36
C ALA A 38 -4.26 0.66 -4.83
N LYS A 39 -4.69 -0.29 -3.99
CA LYS A 39 -5.86 -1.14 -4.24
C LYS A 39 -7.16 -0.32 -4.32
N ASN A 40 -7.29 0.70 -3.47
CA ASN A 40 -8.46 1.59 -3.44
C ASN A 40 -8.42 2.70 -4.50
N ALA A 41 -7.41 2.72 -5.37
CA ALA A 41 -7.18 3.78 -6.35
C ALA A 41 -7.08 5.19 -5.74
N ASP A 42 -6.64 5.30 -4.48
CA ASP A 42 -6.51 6.58 -3.78
C ASP A 42 -5.16 7.22 -4.07
N MET A 43 -5.09 7.94 -5.19
CA MET A 43 -3.87 8.62 -5.64
C MET A 43 -3.35 9.66 -4.64
N LYS A 44 -4.24 10.32 -3.87
CA LYS A 44 -3.82 11.29 -2.85
C LYS A 44 -3.10 10.57 -1.72
N MET A 45 -3.66 9.45 -1.29
CA MET A 45 -3.08 8.62 -0.23
C MET A 45 -1.76 8.00 -0.65
N VAL A 46 -1.67 7.49 -1.87
CA VAL A 46 -0.42 6.94 -2.43
C VAL A 46 0.68 7.99 -2.40
N LYS A 47 0.41 9.21 -2.90
CA LYS A 47 1.40 10.30 -2.88
C LYS A 47 1.85 10.64 -1.47
N TYR A 48 0.90 10.75 -0.53
CA TYR A 48 1.21 11.05 0.86
C TYR A 48 2.09 9.97 1.50
N LEU A 49 1.77 8.70 1.32
CA LEU A 49 2.55 7.58 1.84
C LEU A 49 3.95 7.52 1.21
N LEU A 50 4.06 7.78 -0.10
CA LEU A 50 5.36 7.89 -0.78
C LEU A 50 6.20 9.04 -0.23
N GLU A 51 5.61 10.20 0.05
CA GLU A 51 6.30 11.32 0.68
C GLU A 51 6.77 11.00 2.11
N LYS A 52 6.04 10.14 2.81
CA LYS A 52 6.43 9.63 4.14
C LYS A 52 7.47 8.51 4.09
N GLY A 53 7.91 8.09 2.90
CA GLY A 53 8.91 7.03 2.74
C GLY A 53 8.34 5.62 2.86
N ALA A 54 7.08 5.41 2.48
CA ALA A 54 6.48 4.09 2.46
C ALA A 54 7.19 3.14 1.49
N ASN A 55 7.37 1.90 1.93
CA ASN A 55 8.04 0.86 1.17
C ASN A 55 7.14 0.35 0.02
N VAL A 56 7.48 0.79 -1.19
CA VAL A 56 6.84 0.38 -2.46
C VAL A 56 7.03 -1.10 -2.78
N ASN A 57 8.03 -1.72 -2.14
CA ASN A 57 8.45 -3.10 -2.37
C ASN A 57 7.95 -4.05 -1.27
N SER A 58 6.84 -3.70 -0.61
CA SER A 58 6.21 -4.57 0.38
C SER A 58 5.39 -5.68 -0.29
N ILE A 59 5.44 -6.88 0.31
CA ILE A 59 4.62 -8.03 -0.09
C ILE A 59 3.62 -8.34 1.03
N ASN A 60 2.40 -8.70 0.65
CA ASN A 60 1.38 -9.15 1.61
C ASN A 60 1.48 -10.65 1.91
N SER A 61 0.64 -11.14 2.82
CA SER A 61 0.59 -12.57 3.20
C SER A 61 0.22 -13.51 2.05
N ASN A 62 -0.32 -12.98 0.94
CA ASN A 62 -0.59 -13.73 -0.29
C ASN A 62 0.58 -13.67 -1.28
N SER A 63 1.76 -13.21 -0.85
CA SER A 63 2.94 -12.99 -1.70
C SER A 63 2.66 -12.09 -2.91
N ARG A 64 1.78 -11.09 -2.74
CA ARG A 64 1.50 -10.08 -3.77
C ARG A 64 2.16 -8.76 -3.38
N SER A 65 2.89 -8.17 -4.33
CA SER A 65 3.47 -6.84 -4.20
C SER A 65 2.40 -5.75 -4.28
N VAL A 66 2.76 -4.53 -3.89
CA VAL A 66 1.93 -3.33 -4.07
C VAL A 66 1.47 -3.20 -5.54
N LEU A 67 2.34 -3.47 -6.50
CA LEU A 67 1.98 -3.41 -7.94
C LEU A 67 0.95 -4.47 -8.33
N ASP A 68 1.04 -5.67 -7.79
CA ASP A 68 0.13 -6.79 -8.11
C ASP A 68 -1.28 -6.57 -7.54
N VAL A 69 -1.42 -5.80 -6.47
CA VAL A 69 -2.73 -5.44 -5.89
C VAL A 69 -3.31 -4.14 -6.45
N THR A 70 -2.49 -3.35 -7.16
CA THR A 70 -2.92 -2.09 -7.76
C THR A 70 -3.74 -2.36 -9.01
N ASN A 71 -5.00 -1.92 -9.03
CA ASN A 71 -5.85 -2.02 -10.23
C ASN A 71 -5.79 -0.76 -11.11
N ASP A 72 -5.27 0.35 -10.58
CA ASP A 72 -5.22 1.63 -11.29
C ASP A 72 -3.91 1.81 -12.07
N PHE A 73 -4.02 2.15 -13.36
CA PHE A 73 -2.88 2.31 -14.24
C PHE A 73 -1.98 3.50 -13.85
N GLN A 74 -2.56 4.63 -13.41
CA GLN A 74 -1.79 5.82 -13.04
C GLN A 74 -0.98 5.57 -11.78
N ILE A 75 -1.57 4.89 -10.80
CA ILE A 75 -0.87 4.53 -9.56
C ILE A 75 0.21 3.48 -9.84
N GLN A 76 -0.06 2.49 -10.71
CA GLN A 76 0.98 1.54 -11.13
C GLN A 76 2.18 2.26 -11.76
N GLU A 77 1.94 3.21 -12.65
CA GLU A 77 3.00 3.97 -13.31
C GLU A 77 3.80 4.81 -12.31
N LEU A 78 3.12 5.47 -11.37
CA LEU A 78 3.77 6.23 -10.31
C LEU A 78 4.66 5.34 -9.42
N LEU A 79 4.15 4.18 -9.01
CA LEU A 79 4.89 3.22 -8.20
C LEU A 79 6.10 2.67 -8.97
N LYS A 80 5.94 2.31 -10.25
CA LYS A 80 7.06 1.90 -11.12
C LYS A 80 8.13 2.98 -11.23
N SER A 81 7.72 4.25 -11.40
CA SER A 81 8.65 5.39 -11.42
C SER A 81 9.43 5.54 -10.10
N LYS A 82 8.84 5.14 -8.98
CA LYS A 82 9.50 5.11 -7.66
C LYS A 82 10.34 3.85 -7.42
N GLY A 83 10.47 2.96 -8.39
CA GLY A 83 11.24 1.72 -8.28
C GLY A 83 10.47 0.58 -7.62
N ALA A 84 9.14 0.62 -7.64
CA ALA A 84 8.32 -0.53 -7.26
C ALA A 84 8.58 -1.68 -8.22
N LYS A 85 8.92 -2.84 -7.66
CA LYS A 85 9.13 -4.09 -8.36
C LYS A 85 7.90 -4.96 -8.23
N THR A 86 7.62 -5.69 -9.28
CA THR A 86 6.57 -6.72 -9.26
C THR A 86 7.04 -7.90 -8.41
N THR A 87 6.13 -8.71 -7.86
CA THR A 87 6.53 -9.93 -7.10
C THR A 87 7.51 -10.78 -7.89
N MET A 88 7.31 -10.94 -9.20
CA MET A 88 8.21 -11.72 -10.06
C MET A 88 9.64 -11.16 -10.16
N GLU A 89 9.80 -9.84 -10.01
CA GLU A 89 11.11 -9.19 -10.06
C GLU A 89 11.82 -9.27 -8.72
N MET A 90 11.07 -9.21 -7.61
CA MET A 90 11.61 -9.39 -6.25
C MET A 90 12.12 -10.80 -6.01
N VAL A 91 11.39 -11.82 -6.49
CA VAL A 91 11.77 -13.23 -6.32
C VAL A 91 13.04 -13.56 -7.12
N LYS A 92 13.27 -12.88 -8.25
CA LYS A 92 14.47 -13.06 -9.08
C LYS A 92 15.76 -12.52 -8.45
N GLU A 93 15.68 -11.62 -7.47
CA GLU A 93 16.87 -11.10 -6.77
C GLU A 93 17.36 -12.02 -5.63
N ASN A 94 16.59 -13.04 -5.26
CA ASN A 94 16.95 -14.03 -4.22
C ASN A 94 17.40 -15.39 -4.81
N GLN A 95 17.78 -15.45 -6.09
CA GLN A 95 18.41 -16.61 -6.73
C GLN A 95 19.84 -16.27 -7.16
#